data_AF-A0A957FAQ4-F1
#
_entry.id   AF-A0A957FAQ4-F1
#
_cell.length_a   1.000
_cell.length_b   1.000
_cell.length_c   1.000
_cell.angle_alpha   90.00
_cell.angle_beta   90.00
_cell.angle_gamma   90.00
#
_symmetry.space_group_name_H-M   'P 1'
#
loop_
_entity.id
_entity.type
_entity.pdbx_description
1 polymer ?
#
loop_
_entity_poly.entity_id
_entity_poly.type
_entity_poly.pdbx_seq_one_letter_code
_entity_poly.pdbx_strand_id
1 'polypeptide(L)'
;LFLAILTPDPEAPRRNTDDGIRITGYAADFAAGLLDRLAARQPALAARALLAAESSLPPDQLHTAVSDILADPAQTVALQQLLRTTVPLSPRQAGLANDLAQLAALPRYPLARITAPALVVHGRFDADVPYEHATFAANALPNAALVTQPHSGHLIWLGREWPASRQRLLAFLQAHAPAPPAVPPPTTARQLRAALEATRLAYHALLAEIPPTAWERPTANPAWNVRQVLTHMLIAPENLPLDVRFIRAGRTLKPPMWLFNSLNRLYTRRRARGQTAASLAQQYDAAHARVVALLDTIGADEWALTGDYPDVNANLAAGEHTLEDMFHYLSRHFAEHAAEIRQAVAQGAQA
;
A
#
# COMPACT_ATOMS: atom_id res chain seq x y z
N LEU A 1 -5.28 4.48 27.98
CA LEU A 1 -3.86 4.64 28.37
C LEU A 1 -3.21 5.83 27.64
N PHE A 2 -3.53 6.09 26.37
CA PHE A 2 -2.97 7.23 25.62
C PHE A 2 -3.51 8.59 26.09
N LEU A 3 -4.82 8.72 26.34
CA LEU A 3 -5.40 9.92 26.98
C LEU A 3 -5.16 9.98 28.49
N ALA A 4 -5.22 8.84 29.20
CA ALA A 4 -4.97 8.78 30.64
C ALA A 4 -3.52 9.14 31.04
N ILE A 5 -2.58 9.09 30.11
CA ILE A 5 -1.20 9.54 30.28
C ILE A 5 -1.06 11.07 30.09
N LEU A 6 -2.09 11.75 29.55
CA LEU A 6 -2.05 13.15 29.12
C LEU A 6 -3.14 14.05 29.73
N THR A 7 -4.09 13.52 30.50
CA THR A 7 -5.12 14.35 31.17
C THR A 7 -4.67 14.79 32.57
N PRO A 8 -4.57 16.10 32.86
CA PRO A 8 -4.46 16.56 34.24
C PRO A 8 -5.81 16.44 34.96
N ASP A 9 -5.77 16.13 36.25
CA ASP A 9 -6.90 15.99 37.17
C ASP A 9 -7.78 17.28 37.19
N PRO A 10 -9.10 17.19 36.94
CA PRO A 10 -9.99 18.35 36.88
C PRO A 10 -10.28 19.01 38.25
N GLU A 11 -9.98 18.37 39.39
CA GLU A 11 -10.23 18.95 40.73
C GLU A 11 -8.97 19.40 41.49
N ALA A 12 -7.78 19.27 40.90
CA ALA A 12 -6.56 19.73 41.56
C ALA A 12 -6.47 21.27 41.58
N PRO A 13 -6.23 21.91 42.74
CA PRO A 13 -6.10 23.35 42.83
C PRO A 13 -4.93 23.82 41.96
N ARG A 14 -5.20 24.80 41.07
CA ARG A 14 -4.19 25.39 40.16
C ARG A 14 -3.04 25.98 40.96
N ARG A 15 -1.99 25.18 41.17
CA ARG A 15 -0.68 25.66 41.62
C ARG A 15 0.09 26.10 40.38
N ASN A 16 0.49 27.37 40.40
CA ASN A 16 1.35 27.98 39.39
C ASN A 16 2.78 27.46 39.55
N THR A 17 3.04 26.24 39.06
CA THR A 17 4.40 25.69 38.89
C THR A 17 4.43 24.82 37.65
N ASP A 18 5.39 25.11 36.78
CA ASP A 18 5.68 24.57 35.44
C ASP A 18 6.08 23.06 35.42
N ASP A 19 5.46 22.22 36.24
CA ASP A 19 5.78 20.79 36.37
C ASP A 19 4.63 19.91 35.85
N GLY A 20 4.32 20.04 34.56
CA GLY A 20 3.61 19.00 33.83
C GLY A 20 4.51 17.76 33.70
N ILE A 21 3.98 16.57 33.97
CA ILE A 21 4.72 15.30 33.88
C ILE A 21 5.39 15.20 32.49
N ARG A 22 6.68 15.50 32.41
CA ARG A 22 7.50 15.31 31.21
C ARG A 22 7.80 13.84 31.06
N ILE A 23 6.94 13.13 30.34
CA ILE A 23 7.24 11.77 29.92
C ILE A 23 8.39 11.87 28.92
N THR A 24 9.57 11.44 29.36
CA THR A 24 10.73 11.37 28.49
C THR A 24 10.40 10.50 27.26
N GLY A 25 10.87 10.89 26.08
CA GLY A 25 10.56 10.19 24.83
C GLY A 25 10.82 8.68 24.90
N TYR A 26 11.83 8.27 25.67
CA TYR A 26 12.16 6.86 25.92
C TYR A 26 11.08 6.07 26.69
N ALA A 27 10.44 6.68 27.70
CA ALA A 27 9.38 6.01 28.46
C ALA A 27 8.10 5.87 27.61
N ALA A 28 7.79 6.89 26.82
CA ALA A 28 6.71 6.87 25.83
C ALA A 28 6.92 5.77 24.77
N ASP A 29 8.14 5.67 24.23
CA ASP A 29 8.50 4.64 23.24
C ASP A 29 8.49 3.23 23.81
N PHE A 30 8.93 3.07 25.06
CA PHE A 30 8.88 1.80 25.76
C PHE A 30 7.43 1.33 25.96
N ALA A 31 6.55 2.21 26.44
CA ALA A 31 5.14 1.89 26.66
C ALA A 31 4.43 1.56 25.34
N ALA A 32 4.65 2.35 24.29
CA ALA A 32 4.09 2.11 22.97
C ALA A 32 4.60 0.78 22.37
N GLY A 33 5.90 0.50 22.49
CA GLY A 33 6.50 -0.77 22.07
C GLY A 33 6.01 -1.98 22.87
N LEU A 34 5.66 -1.82 24.15
CA LEU A 34 5.01 -2.87 24.93
C LEU A 34 3.60 -3.18 24.42
N LEU A 35 2.83 -2.14 24.08
CA LEU A 35 1.47 -2.30 23.54
C LEU A 35 1.47 -2.98 22.16
N ASP A 36 2.39 -2.66 21.25
CA ASP A 36 2.53 -3.37 19.96
C ASP A 36 2.87 -4.86 20.17
N ARG A 37 3.83 -5.16 21.06
CA ARG A 37 4.16 -6.56 21.40
C ARG A 37 2.98 -7.29 22.04
N LEU A 38 2.19 -6.60 22.86
CA LEU A 38 0.99 -7.17 23.45
C LEU A 38 -0.08 -7.45 22.40
N ALA A 39 -0.30 -6.54 21.45
CA ALA A 39 -1.24 -6.73 20.35
C ALA A 39 -0.88 -7.94 19.48
N ALA A 40 0.42 -8.18 19.26
CA ALA A 40 0.90 -9.32 18.50
C ALA A 40 0.76 -10.67 19.24
N ARG A 41 0.91 -10.70 20.57
CA ARG A 41 0.94 -11.95 21.36
C ARG A 41 -0.36 -12.26 22.09
N GLN A 42 -1.11 -11.23 22.48
CA GLN A 42 -2.34 -11.31 23.26
C GLN A 42 -3.33 -10.26 22.75
N PRO A 43 -3.86 -10.42 21.51
CA PRO A 43 -4.73 -9.44 20.88
C PRO A 43 -5.99 -9.16 21.69
N ALA A 44 -6.49 -10.14 22.46
CA ALA A 44 -7.63 -9.95 23.37
C ALA A 44 -7.36 -8.92 24.46
N LEU A 45 -6.19 -8.99 25.10
CA LEU A 45 -5.82 -8.06 26.16
C LEU A 45 -5.55 -6.66 25.59
N ALA A 46 -4.90 -6.58 24.42
CA ALA A 46 -4.69 -5.31 23.73
C ALA A 46 -6.00 -4.65 23.29
N ALA A 47 -6.93 -5.42 22.68
CA ALA A 47 -8.26 -4.94 22.30
C ALA A 47 -9.04 -4.43 23.51
N ARG A 48 -9.03 -5.19 24.61
CA ARG A 48 -9.70 -4.79 25.86
C ARG A 48 -9.10 -3.52 26.43
N ALA A 49 -7.78 -3.41 26.48
CA ALA A 49 -7.08 -2.24 27.01
C ALA A 49 -7.36 -0.97 26.18
N LEU A 50 -7.42 -1.12 24.85
CA LEU A 50 -7.75 -0.01 23.95
C LEU A 50 -9.23 0.39 24.09
N LEU A 51 -10.16 -0.55 23.91
CA LEU A 51 -11.60 -0.22 24.01
C LEU A 51 -11.99 0.34 25.38
N ALA A 52 -11.42 -0.15 26.48
CA ALA A 52 -11.66 0.40 27.81
C ALA A 52 -11.12 1.83 27.98
N ALA A 53 -10.10 2.22 27.20
CA ALA A 53 -9.54 3.56 27.24
C ALA A 53 -10.33 4.56 26.39
N GLU A 54 -10.85 4.12 25.24
CA GLU A 54 -11.47 4.98 24.22
C GLU A 54 -13.02 4.87 24.22
N SER A 55 -13.63 4.24 25.24
CA SER A 55 -15.08 4.09 25.32
C SER A 55 -15.62 4.08 26.74
N SER A 56 -16.89 4.43 26.87
CA SER A 56 -17.70 4.33 28.09
C SER A 56 -18.57 3.07 28.13
N LEU A 57 -18.18 2.03 27.38
CA LEU A 57 -18.93 0.77 27.30
C LEU A 57 -19.05 0.11 28.69
N PRO A 58 -20.25 -0.37 29.06
CA PRO A 58 -20.43 -1.23 30.22
C PRO A 58 -19.53 -2.49 30.15
N PRO A 59 -19.09 -3.05 31.29
CA PRO A 59 -18.13 -4.17 31.30
C PRO A 59 -18.56 -5.40 30.48
N ASP A 60 -19.85 -5.73 30.47
CA ASP A 60 -20.44 -6.80 29.68
C ASP A 60 -20.36 -6.48 28.17
N GLN A 61 -20.71 -5.27 27.77
CA GLN A 61 -20.62 -4.83 26.37
C GLN A 61 -19.17 -4.73 25.89
N LEU A 62 -18.25 -4.30 26.74
CA LEU A 62 -16.82 -4.28 26.46
C LEU A 62 -16.30 -5.69 26.17
N HIS A 63 -16.67 -6.68 26.99
CA HIS A 63 -16.29 -8.07 26.76
C HIS A 63 -16.84 -8.58 25.42
N THR A 64 -18.10 -8.28 25.12
CA THR A 64 -18.72 -8.63 23.83
C THR A 64 -18.01 -7.96 22.65
N ALA A 65 -17.69 -6.66 22.73
CA ALA A 65 -17.00 -5.94 21.66
C ALA A 65 -15.60 -6.52 21.38
N VAL A 66 -14.85 -6.88 22.44
CA VAL A 66 -13.56 -7.60 22.28
C VAL A 66 -13.78 -8.93 21.57
N SER A 67 -14.77 -9.71 21.98
CA SER A 67 -15.07 -10.99 21.33
C SER A 67 -15.41 -10.84 19.85
N ASP A 68 -16.18 -9.81 19.48
CA ASP A 68 -16.55 -9.56 18.07
C ASP A 68 -15.34 -9.21 17.20
N ILE A 69 -14.44 -8.36 17.72
CA ILE A 69 -13.20 -7.97 17.00
C ILE A 69 -12.31 -9.19 16.77
N LEU A 70 -12.20 -10.07 17.76
CA LEU A 70 -11.35 -11.27 17.66
C LEU A 70 -11.96 -12.36 16.79
N ALA A 71 -13.29 -12.40 16.67
CA ALA A 71 -13.98 -13.32 15.78
C ALA A 71 -13.72 -13.01 14.29
N ASP A 72 -13.33 -11.77 13.97
CA ASP A 72 -12.95 -11.32 12.63
C ASP A 72 -11.42 -11.10 12.53
N PRO A 73 -10.68 -12.01 11.86
CA PRO A 73 -9.24 -11.87 11.70
C PRO A 73 -8.83 -10.56 11.02
N ALA A 74 -9.64 -10.01 10.12
CA ALA A 74 -9.33 -8.75 9.44
C ALA A 74 -9.36 -7.57 10.42
N GLN A 75 -10.29 -7.56 11.37
CA GLN A 75 -10.36 -6.53 12.41
C GLN A 75 -9.25 -6.67 13.45
N THR A 76 -8.86 -7.91 13.77
CA THR A 76 -7.68 -8.15 14.63
C THR A 76 -6.41 -7.60 13.99
N VAL A 77 -6.21 -7.81 12.68
CA VAL A 77 -5.09 -7.22 11.94
C VAL A 77 -5.18 -5.70 11.89
N ALA A 78 -6.36 -5.13 11.64
CA ALA A 78 -6.56 -3.68 11.62
C ALA A 78 -6.23 -3.02 12.97
N LEU A 79 -6.64 -3.65 14.08
CA LEU A 79 -6.29 -3.23 15.44
C LEU A 79 -4.77 -3.23 15.66
N GLN A 80 -4.08 -4.31 15.27
CA GLN A 80 -2.63 -4.42 15.40
C GLN A 80 -1.90 -3.36 14.55
N GLN A 81 -2.38 -3.11 13.33
CA GLN A 81 -1.83 -2.08 12.46
C GLN A 81 -2.03 -0.67 13.04
N LEU A 82 -3.20 -0.39 13.60
CA LEU A 82 -3.48 0.89 14.28
C LEU A 82 -2.48 1.13 15.42
N LEU A 83 -2.32 0.14 16.32
CA LEU A 83 -1.39 0.24 17.45
C LEU A 83 0.07 0.41 17.00
N ARG A 84 0.46 -0.20 15.87
CA ARG A 84 1.79 0.02 15.29
C ARG A 84 2.03 1.44 14.83
N THR A 85 1.01 2.15 14.39
CA THR A 85 1.20 3.54 13.93
C THR A 85 1.68 4.46 15.05
N THR A 86 1.45 4.10 16.32
CA THR A 86 1.87 4.87 17.49
C THR A 86 3.30 4.56 17.95
N VAL A 87 4.03 3.66 17.29
CA VAL A 87 5.37 3.21 17.71
C VAL A 87 6.45 3.57 16.67
N PRO A 88 7.56 4.25 17.04
CA PRO A 88 7.78 4.95 18.32
C PRO A 88 6.87 6.19 18.45
N LEU A 89 6.54 6.56 19.69
CA LEU A 89 5.68 7.69 20.01
C LEU A 89 6.46 9.01 20.03
N SER A 90 7.75 8.98 20.40
CA SER A 90 8.59 10.16 20.56
C SER A 90 8.63 11.09 19.34
N PRO A 91 8.67 10.63 18.07
CA PRO A 91 8.66 11.54 16.92
C PRO A 91 7.31 12.24 16.72
N ARG A 92 6.26 11.77 17.39
CA ARG A 92 4.88 12.28 17.24
C ARG A 92 4.49 13.26 18.32
N GLN A 93 5.27 13.38 19.40
CA GLN A 93 4.92 14.21 20.56
C GLN A 93 4.72 15.68 20.20
N ALA A 94 5.60 16.25 19.37
CA ALA A 94 5.48 17.64 18.93
C ALA A 94 4.21 17.87 18.08
N GLY A 95 3.90 16.93 17.18
CA GLY A 95 2.68 16.96 16.38
C GLY A 95 1.43 16.84 17.25
N LEU A 96 1.40 15.88 18.17
CA LEU A 96 0.28 15.69 19.09
C LEU A 96 0.03 16.92 19.98
N ALA A 97 1.10 17.54 20.50
CA ALA A 97 0.97 18.76 21.28
C ALA A 97 0.40 19.93 20.44
N ASN A 98 0.84 20.05 19.19
CA ASN A 98 0.25 21.00 18.25
C ASN A 98 -1.23 20.71 17.99
N ASP A 99 -1.59 19.46 17.72
CA ASP A 99 -2.96 19.05 17.41
C ASP A 99 -3.90 19.36 18.59
N LEU A 100 -3.48 19.06 19.82
CA LEU A 100 -4.23 19.39 21.03
C LEU A 100 -4.39 20.91 21.22
N ALA A 101 -3.34 21.69 20.95
CA ALA A 101 -3.41 23.15 21.01
C ALA A 101 -4.35 23.73 19.95
N GLN A 102 -4.34 23.18 18.73
CA GLN A 102 -5.26 23.58 17.67
C GLN A 102 -6.70 23.22 18.01
N LEU A 103 -6.94 21.99 18.47
CA LEU A 103 -8.27 21.51 18.89
C LEU A 103 -8.88 22.42 19.98
N ALA A 104 -8.08 22.82 20.98
CA ALA A 104 -8.52 23.74 22.03
C ALA A 104 -8.83 25.16 21.52
N ALA A 105 -8.25 25.56 20.38
CA ALA A 105 -8.43 26.87 19.77
C ALA A 105 -9.47 26.91 18.64
N LEU A 106 -10.07 25.77 18.27
CA LEU A 106 -11.00 25.71 17.15
C LEU A 106 -12.24 26.60 17.41
N PRO A 107 -12.59 27.50 16.48
CA PRO A 107 -13.79 28.30 16.61
C PRO A 107 -15.03 27.43 16.33
N ARG A 108 -16.19 27.93 16.76
CA ARG A 108 -17.46 27.33 16.35
C ARG A 108 -17.68 27.52 14.85
N TYR A 109 -17.70 26.43 14.11
CA TYR A 109 -17.94 26.47 12.67
C TYR A 109 -19.42 26.70 12.34
N PRO A 110 -19.73 27.48 11.28
CA PRO A 110 -21.10 27.73 10.84
C PRO A 110 -21.61 26.54 10.01
N LEU A 111 -21.86 25.39 10.65
CA LEU A 111 -22.25 24.13 9.99
C LEU A 111 -23.48 24.30 9.07
N ALA A 112 -24.41 25.19 9.43
CA ALA A 112 -25.58 25.52 8.59
C ALA A 112 -25.24 26.06 7.18
N ARG A 113 -24.00 26.53 6.97
CA ARG A 113 -23.52 26.98 5.64
C ARG A 113 -22.97 25.85 4.77
N ILE A 114 -22.80 24.64 5.33
CA ILE A 114 -22.30 23.47 4.59
C ILE A 114 -23.51 22.81 3.91
N THR A 115 -23.73 23.14 2.63
CA THR A 115 -24.87 22.62 1.86
C THR A 115 -24.58 21.29 1.15
N ALA A 116 -23.34 20.80 1.18
CA ALA A 116 -22.99 19.51 0.65
C ALA A 116 -23.72 18.38 1.42
N PRO A 117 -24.11 17.28 0.76
CA PRO A 117 -24.57 16.08 1.45
C PRO A 117 -23.53 15.67 2.50
N ALA A 118 -23.97 15.31 3.69
CA ALA A 118 -23.09 14.88 4.78
C ALA A 118 -23.57 13.57 5.42
N LEU A 119 -22.63 12.68 5.75
CA LEU A 119 -22.89 11.49 6.56
C LEU A 119 -22.08 11.57 7.84
N VAL A 120 -22.77 11.60 8.98
CA VAL A 120 -22.17 11.56 10.31
C VAL A 120 -22.27 10.11 10.82
N VAL A 121 -21.14 9.49 11.18
CA VAL A 121 -21.10 8.15 11.77
C VAL A 121 -20.47 8.25 13.14
N HIS A 122 -21.16 7.78 14.19
CA HIS A 122 -20.67 7.93 15.57
C HIS A 122 -21.04 6.75 16.45
N GLY A 123 -20.14 6.38 17.37
CA GLY A 123 -20.38 5.38 18.41
C GLY A 123 -21.18 5.95 19.57
N ARG A 124 -22.15 5.20 20.11
CA ARG A 124 -22.97 5.69 21.22
C ARG A 124 -22.19 5.86 22.53
N PHE A 125 -21.10 5.11 22.69
CA PHE A 125 -20.29 5.06 23.92
C PHE A 125 -18.89 5.66 23.71
N ASP A 126 -18.72 6.60 22.77
CA ASP A 126 -17.46 7.32 22.58
C ASP A 126 -17.12 8.12 23.86
N ALA A 127 -15.92 7.91 24.41
CA ALA A 127 -15.44 8.58 25.62
C ALA A 127 -14.61 9.84 25.33
N ASP A 128 -14.14 10.00 24.10
CA ASP A 128 -13.27 11.11 23.68
C ASP A 128 -14.10 12.23 23.08
N VAL A 129 -15.14 11.87 22.31
CA VAL A 129 -16.06 12.80 21.66
C VAL A 129 -17.50 12.44 22.03
N PRO A 130 -18.17 13.26 22.86
CA PRO A 130 -19.55 13.00 23.29
C PRO A 130 -20.49 12.80 22.10
N TYR A 131 -21.40 11.83 22.20
CA TYR A 131 -22.38 11.52 21.16
C TYR A 131 -23.26 12.72 20.79
N GLU A 132 -23.47 13.64 21.75
CA GLU A 132 -24.19 14.90 21.55
C GLU A 132 -23.56 15.74 20.44
N HIS A 133 -22.24 15.69 20.25
CA HIS A 133 -21.56 16.41 19.18
C HIS A 133 -22.00 15.89 17.79
N ALA A 134 -22.16 14.57 17.64
CA ALA A 134 -22.67 13.97 16.40
C ALA A 134 -24.12 14.37 16.13
N THR A 135 -24.97 14.38 17.17
CA THR A 135 -26.37 14.84 17.02
C THR A 135 -26.45 16.32 16.71
N PHE A 136 -25.59 17.14 17.33
CA PHE A 136 -25.49 18.56 17.04
C PHE A 136 -25.09 18.81 15.59
N ALA A 137 -24.05 18.10 15.10
CA ALA A 137 -23.60 18.21 13.73
C ALA A 137 -24.70 17.80 12.74
N ALA A 138 -25.35 16.65 12.96
CA ALA A 138 -26.42 16.16 12.09
C ALA A 138 -27.65 17.09 12.06
N ASN A 139 -27.98 17.75 13.17
CA ASN A 139 -29.08 18.72 13.24
C ASN A 139 -28.71 20.09 12.64
N ALA A 140 -27.44 20.49 12.72
CA ALA A 140 -26.98 21.78 12.23
C ALA A 140 -26.67 21.78 10.71
N LEU A 141 -26.35 20.62 10.15
CA LEU A 141 -26.08 20.42 8.73
C LEU A 141 -27.40 20.22 7.95
N PRO A 142 -27.72 21.05 6.94
CA PRO A 142 -29.01 20.96 6.23
C PRO A 142 -29.28 19.63 5.52
N ASN A 143 -28.23 18.98 5.03
CA ASN A 143 -28.31 17.75 4.22
C ASN A 143 -27.55 16.59 4.87
N ALA A 144 -27.66 16.45 6.19
CA ALA A 144 -26.97 15.40 6.94
C ALA A 144 -27.85 14.18 7.22
N ALA A 145 -27.22 13.00 7.20
CA ALA A 145 -27.73 11.78 7.79
C ALA A 145 -26.82 11.34 8.95
N LEU A 146 -27.43 10.85 10.04
CA LEU A 146 -26.71 10.30 11.19
C LEU A 146 -26.81 8.77 11.20
N VAL A 147 -25.66 8.10 11.34
CA VAL A 147 -25.55 6.66 11.56
C VAL A 147 -24.94 6.45 12.94
N THR A 148 -25.79 6.06 13.87
CA THR A 148 -25.38 5.69 15.23
C THR A 148 -24.99 4.22 15.26
N GLN A 149 -23.82 3.92 15.83
CA GLN A 149 -23.44 2.57 16.21
C GLN A 149 -23.75 2.36 17.70
N PRO A 150 -24.89 1.73 18.05
CA PRO A 150 -25.36 1.64 19.42
C PRO A 150 -24.42 0.94 20.40
N HIS A 151 -23.47 0.11 19.94
CA HIS A 151 -22.56 -0.65 20.82
C HIS A 151 -21.08 -0.32 20.59
N SER A 152 -20.79 0.77 19.87
CA SER A 152 -19.41 1.23 19.62
C SER A 152 -19.03 2.43 20.48
N GLY A 153 -17.74 2.49 20.80
CA GLY A 153 -17.07 3.68 21.34
C GLY A 153 -16.43 4.54 20.25
N HIS A 154 -15.27 5.10 20.54
CA HIS A 154 -14.53 5.96 19.61
C HIS A 154 -14.11 5.26 18.30
N LEU A 155 -13.75 3.97 18.39
CA LEU A 155 -13.23 3.18 17.27
C LEU A 155 -14.36 2.59 16.41
N ILE A 156 -15.12 3.44 15.72
CA ILE A 156 -16.30 3.09 14.92
C ILE A 156 -16.04 2.14 13.72
N TRP A 157 -14.77 1.87 13.42
CA TRP A 157 -14.34 0.94 12.37
C TRP A 157 -13.97 -0.45 12.89
N LEU A 158 -14.18 -0.71 14.18
CA LEU A 158 -14.03 -2.00 14.82
C LEU A 158 -15.37 -2.45 15.42
N GLY A 159 -15.53 -3.76 15.59
CA GLY A 159 -16.71 -4.38 16.16
C GLY A 159 -17.80 -4.71 15.14
N ARG A 160 -18.90 -5.25 15.66
CA ARG A 160 -20.01 -5.82 14.89
C ARG A 160 -20.73 -4.86 13.95
N GLU A 161 -20.72 -3.56 14.26
CA GLU A 161 -21.46 -2.54 13.49
C GLU A 161 -20.68 -1.99 12.30
N TRP A 162 -19.37 -2.24 12.24
CA TRP A 162 -18.51 -1.72 11.19
C TRP A 162 -18.91 -2.19 9.79
N PRO A 163 -19.18 -3.48 9.50
CA PRO A 163 -19.55 -3.92 8.15
C PRO A 163 -20.78 -3.19 7.58
N ALA A 164 -21.82 -3.03 8.40
CA ALA A 164 -23.04 -2.33 8.00
C ALA A 164 -22.81 -0.82 7.85
N SER A 165 -22.03 -0.21 8.75
CA SER A 165 -21.71 1.23 8.66
C SER A 165 -20.82 1.54 7.46
N ARG A 166 -19.86 0.66 7.15
CA ARG A 166 -19.01 0.73 5.95
C ARG A 166 -19.85 0.65 4.68
N GLN A 167 -20.85 -0.22 4.63
CA GLN A 167 -21.76 -0.30 3.47
C GLN A 167 -22.53 1.01 3.28
N ARG A 168 -23.05 1.61 4.36
CA ARG A 168 -23.74 2.92 4.31
C ARG A 168 -22.79 4.04 3.86
N LEU A 169 -21.57 4.05 4.39
CA LEU A 169 -20.52 5.01 3.98
C LEU A 169 -20.22 4.88 2.48
N LEU A 170 -20.00 3.66 1.98
CA LEU A 170 -19.70 3.43 0.57
C LEU A 170 -20.87 3.82 -0.33
N ALA A 171 -22.10 3.47 0.04
CA ALA A 171 -23.29 3.86 -0.72
C ALA A 171 -23.47 5.39 -0.77
N PHE A 172 -23.24 6.07 0.36
CA PHE A 172 -23.27 7.52 0.44
C PHE A 172 -22.21 8.17 -0.46
N LEU A 173 -20.96 7.66 -0.39
CA LEU A 173 -19.88 8.15 -1.25
C LEU A 173 -20.18 7.92 -2.73
N GLN A 174 -20.74 6.77 -3.11
CA GLN A 174 -21.12 6.49 -4.50
C GLN A 174 -22.24 7.42 -5.01
N ALA A 175 -23.24 7.70 -4.16
CA ALA A 175 -24.37 8.56 -4.52
C ALA A 175 -24.00 10.05 -4.64
N HIS A 176 -22.95 10.48 -3.93
CA HIS A 176 -22.56 11.90 -3.83
C HIS A 176 -21.14 12.20 -4.31
N ALA A 177 -20.42 11.20 -4.81
CA ALA A 177 -19.16 11.42 -5.50
C ALA A 177 -19.44 12.38 -6.67
N PRO A 178 -18.70 13.49 -6.79
CA PRO A 178 -18.73 14.23 -8.04
C PRO A 178 -18.37 13.25 -9.16
N ALA A 179 -18.95 13.43 -10.35
CA ALA A 179 -18.37 12.83 -11.55
C ALA A 179 -16.86 13.09 -11.45
N PRO A 180 -16.02 12.04 -11.50
CA PRO A 180 -14.60 12.22 -11.24
C PRO A 180 -14.15 13.42 -12.06
N PRO A 181 -13.52 14.45 -11.43
CA PRO A 181 -12.99 15.56 -12.19
C PRO A 181 -12.22 14.91 -13.32
N ALA A 182 -12.46 15.34 -14.58
CA ALA A 182 -11.79 14.75 -15.74
C ALA A 182 -10.31 14.66 -15.37
N VAL A 183 -9.87 13.45 -14.99
CA VAL A 183 -8.51 13.25 -14.55
C VAL A 183 -7.77 13.58 -15.84
N PRO A 184 -6.91 14.63 -15.87
CA PRO A 184 -6.10 14.83 -17.07
C PRO A 184 -5.48 13.46 -17.35
N PRO A 185 -5.61 12.94 -18.59
CA PRO A 185 -5.21 11.57 -18.90
C PRO A 185 -3.86 11.32 -18.24
N PRO A 186 -3.74 10.24 -17.43
CA PRO A 186 -2.62 10.11 -16.52
C PRO A 186 -1.34 10.33 -17.32
N THR A 187 -0.45 11.21 -16.84
CA THR A 187 0.79 11.51 -17.54
C THR A 187 1.49 10.20 -17.89
N THR A 188 2.17 10.13 -19.03
CA THR A 188 2.92 8.95 -19.47
C THR A 188 3.69 8.30 -18.30
N ALA A 189 4.38 9.11 -17.49
CA ALA A 189 5.06 8.66 -16.28
C ALA A 189 4.17 7.94 -15.25
N ARG A 190 2.97 8.43 -14.97
CA ARG A 190 2.04 7.81 -14.02
C ARG A 190 1.46 6.49 -14.56
N GLN A 191 1.11 6.45 -15.84
CA GLN A 191 0.66 5.23 -16.51
C GLN A 191 1.75 4.15 -16.49
N LEU A 192 2.97 4.53 -16.85
CA LEU A 192 4.13 3.65 -16.83
C LEU A 192 4.44 3.16 -15.43
N ARG A 193 4.42 4.02 -14.41
CA ARG A 193 4.63 3.60 -13.01
C ARG A 193 3.62 2.55 -12.57
N ALA A 194 2.34 2.75 -12.88
CA ALA A 194 1.29 1.78 -12.56
C ALA A 194 1.48 0.45 -13.29
N ALA A 195 1.83 0.49 -14.59
CA ALA A 195 2.10 -0.70 -15.39
C ALA A 195 3.32 -1.49 -14.89
N LEU A 196 4.40 -0.79 -14.50
CA LEU A 196 5.60 -1.40 -13.94
C LEU A 196 5.31 -2.12 -12.62
N GLU A 197 4.50 -1.50 -11.73
CA GLU A 197 4.13 -2.12 -10.45
C GLU A 197 3.21 -3.32 -10.66
N ALA A 198 2.23 -3.21 -11.56
CA ALA A 198 1.38 -4.34 -11.94
C ALA A 198 2.21 -5.51 -12.50
N THR A 199 3.22 -5.21 -13.33
CA THR A 199 4.13 -6.22 -13.89
C THR A 199 4.98 -6.87 -12.80
N ARG A 200 5.47 -6.10 -11.83
CA ARG A 200 6.21 -6.63 -10.67
C ARG A 200 5.37 -7.61 -9.88
N LEU A 201 4.15 -7.22 -9.51
CA LEU A 201 3.23 -8.10 -8.78
C LEU A 201 2.88 -9.36 -9.58
N ALA A 202 2.67 -9.23 -10.89
CA ALA A 202 2.43 -10.36 -11.77
C ALA A 202 3.63 -11.32 -11.88
N TYR A 203 4.86 -10.82 -11.83
CA TYR A 203 6.06 -11.64 -11.79
C TYR A 203 6.16 -12.46 -10.49
N HIS A 204 5.88 -11.84 -9.34
CA HIS A 204 5.81 -12.56 -8.06
C HIS A 204 4.71 -13.61 -8.05
N ALA A 205 3.52 -13.28 -8.58
CA ALA A 205 2.43 -14.25 -8.72
C ALA A 205 2.84 -15.44 -9.61
N LEU A 206 3.48 -15.18 -10.75
CA LEU A 206 3.99 -16.23 -11.64
C LEU A 206 5.01 -17.13 -10.93
N LEU A 207 5.93 -16.58 -10.15
CA LEU A 207 6.89 -17.38 -9.37
C LEU A 207 6.19 -18.30 -8.35
N ALA A 208 5.08 -17.86 -7.76
CA ALA A 208 4.28 -18.65 -6.83
C ALA A 208 3.42 -19.73 -7.53
N GLU A 209 2.99 -19.48 -8.77
CA GLU A 209 2.21 -20.42 -9.59
C GLU A 209 3.03 -21.66 -10.01
N ILE A 210 4.36 -21.53 -10.15
CA ILE A 210 5.20 -22.57 -10.77
C ILE A 210 5.75 -23.54 -9.72
N PRO A 211 5.34 -24.82 -9.73
CA PRO A 211 5.89 -25.81 -8.80
C PRO A 211 7.38 -26.07 -9.10
N PRO A 212 8.23 -26.33 -8.09
CA PRO A 212 9.66 -26.57 -8.30
C PRO A 212 9.99 -27.67 -9.33
N THR A 213 9.12 -28.68 -9.45
CA THR A 213 9.25 -29.78 -10.43
C THR A 213 9.11 -29.33 -11.89
N ALA A 214 8.48 -28.17 -12.13
CA ALA A 214 8.30 -27.64 -13.48
C ALA A 214 9.46 -26.75 -13.95
N TRP A 215 10.40 -26.40 -13.09
CA TRP A 215 11.46 -25.42 -13.39
C TRP A 215 12.40 -25.87 -14.52
N GLU A 216 12.64 -27.16 -14.67
CA GLU A 216 13.51 -27.70 -15.72
C GLU A 216 12.77 -28.07 -17.02
N ARG A 217 11.43 -27.88 -17.07
CA ARG A 217 10.63 -28.23 -18.25
C ARG A 217 10.98 -27.35 -19.45
N PRO A 218 11.07 -27.92 -20.66
CA PRO A 218 11.26 -27.12 -21.87
C PRO A 218 10.07 -26.20 -22.10
N THR A 219 10.34 -25.05 -22.71
CA THR A 219 9.31 -24.08 -23.12
C THR A 219 9.06 -24.13 -24.63
N ALA A 220 8.08 -23.37 -25.13
CA ALA A 220 7.81 -23.28 -26.56
C ALA A 220 9.02 -22.67 -27.31
N ASN A 221 9.81 -21.82 -26.65
CA ASN A 221 11.11 -21.38 -27.11
C ASN A 221 12.15 -22.48 -26.87
N PRO A 222 12.70 -23.09 -27.94
CA PRO A 222 13.63 -24.20 -27.84
C PRO A 222 14.98 -23.79 -27.21
N ALA A 223 15.24 -22.50 -27.04
CA ALA A 223 16.46 -22.03 -26.40
C ALA A 223 16.49 -22.32 -24.89
N TRP A 224 15.32 -22.36 -24.23
CA TRP A 224 15.22 -22.24 -22.77
C TRP A 224 14.19 -23.17 -22.12
N ASN A 225 14.48 -23.53 -20.87
CA ASN A 225 13.50 -24.13 -19.95
C ASN A 225 12.86 -23.06 -19.06
N VAL A 226 11.84 -23.43 -18.27
CA VAL A 226 11.08 -22.48 -17.43
C VAL A 226 11.98 -21.62 -16.55
N ARG A 227 12.95 -22.22 -15.84
CA ARG A 227 13.93 -21.50 -15.00
C ARG A 227 14.74 -20.47 -15.80
N GLN A 228 15.15 -20.83 -17.01
CA GLN A 228 15.92 -19.95 -17.88
C GLN A 228 15.07 -18.80 -18.41
N VAL A 229 13.80 -19.04 -18.75
CA VAL A 229 12.87 -17.96 -19.16
C VAL A 229 12.61 -17.01 -17.99
N LEU A 230 12.32 -17.53 -16.78
CA LEU A 230 12.16 -16.69 -15.58
C LEU A 230 13.38 -15.82 -15.30
N THR A 231 14.59 -16.35 -15.55
CA THR A 231 15.84 -15.60 -15.41
C THR A 231 16.02 -14.58 -16.54
N HIS A 232 15.65 -14.93 -17.77
CA HIS A 232 15.72 -14.06 -18.94
C HIS A 232 14.86 -12.80 -18.77
N MET A 233 13.70 -12.92 -18.13
CA MET A 233 12.80 -11.81 -17.84
C MET A 233 13.42 -10.72 -16.93
N LEU A 234 14.54 -10.99 -16.25
CA LEU A 234 15.30 -9.98 -15.50
C LEU A 234 16.16 -9.08 -16.42
N ILE A 235 16.53 -9.56 -17.61
CA ILE A 235 17.51 -8.90 -18.47
C ILE A 235 16.98 -7.56 -18.98
N ALA A 236 15.71 -7.50 -19.38
CA ALA A 236 15.10 -6.27 -19.88
C ALA A 236 15.08 -5.14 -18.83
N PRO A 237 14.50 -5.31 -17.63
CA PRO A 237 14.50 -4.24 -16.62
C PRO A 237 15.90 -3.90 -16.09
N GLU A 238 16.85 -4.86 -16.08
CA GLU A 238 18.24 -4.58 -15.68
C GLU A 238 19.02 -3.72 -16.69
N ASN A 239 18.73 -3.85 -17.99
CA ASN A 239 19.44 -3.10 -19.04
C ASN A 239 18.78 -1.78 -19.41
N LEU A 240 17.49 -1.58 -19.10
CA LEU A 240 16.77 -0.34 -19.42
C LEU A 240 17.51 0.96 -19.01
N PRO A 241 18.16 1.07 -17.82
CA PRO A 241 18.94 2.27 -17.49
C PRO A 241 20.09 2.57 -18.47
N LEU A 242 20.71 1.53 -19.02
CA LEU A 242 21.76 1.67 -20.03
C LEU A 242 21.17 2.10 -21.38
N ASP A 243 20.04 1.52 -21.78
CA ASP A 243 19.30 1.90 -22.98
C ASP A 243 18.89 3.37 -22.94
N VAL A 244 18.25 3.82 -21.86
CA VAL A 244 17.88 5.24 -21.66
C VAL A 244 19.10 6.15 -21.72
N ARG A 245 20.24 5.73 -21.14
CA ARG A 245 21.49 6.50 -21.21
C ARG A 245 22.00 6.65 -22.64
N PHE A 246 21.89 5.62 -23.46
CA PHE A 246 22.29 5.68 -24.87
C PHE A 246 21.34 6.54 -25.69
N ILE A 247 20.02 6.37 -25.50
CA ILE A 247 18.99 7.18 -26.18
C ILE A 247 19.17 8.66 -25.86
N ARG A 248 19.38 9.03 -24.59
CA ARG A 248 19.72 10.41 -24.17
C ARG A 248 20.97 10.97 -24.87
N ALA A 249 21.92 10.11 -25.22
CA ALA A 249 23.14 10.47 -25.94
C ALA A 249 22.98 10.44 -27.47
N GLY A 250 21.78 10.20 -28.00
CA GLY A 250 21.53 10.06 -29.44
C GLY A 250 22.21 8.82 -30.05
N ARG A 251 22.37 7.75 -29.27
CA ARG A 251 23.05 6.51 -29.68
C ARG A 251 22.20 5.30 -29.34
N THR A 252 22.48 4.16 -29.97
CA THR A 252 21.96 2.86 -29.57
C THR A 252 23.01 1.77 -29.76
N LEU A 253 22.89 0.69 -28.97
CA LEU A 253 23.72 -0.50 -29.13
C LEU A 253 23.10 -1.42 -30.18
N LYS A 254 23.81 -1.62 -31.30
CA LYS A 254 23.38 -2.51 -32.40
C LYS A 254 24.41 -3.63 -32.65
N PRO A 255 24.58 -4.58 -31.72
CA PRO A 255 25.42 -5.73 -31.99
C PRO A 255 24.81 -6.59 -33.13
N PRO A 256 25.62 -7.31 -33.91
CA PRO A 256 25.10 -8.32 -34.85
C PRO A 256 24.18 -9.32 -34.13
N MET A 257 22.97 -9.56 -34.65
CA MET A 257 21.96 -10.37 -33.95
C MET A 257 22.39 -11.80 -33.66
N TRP A 258 23.20 -12.42 -34.52
CA TRP A 258 23.75 -13.75 -34.25
C TRP A 258 24.62 -13.77 -32.98
N LEU A 259 25.38 -12.70 -32.75
CA LEU A 259 26.26 -12.56 -31.59
C LEU A 259 25.43 -12.26 -30.35
N PHE A 260 24.50 -11.32 -30.44
CA PHE A 260 23.57 -10.99 -29.36
C PHE A 260 22.78 -12.21 -28.89
N ASN A 261 22.17 -12.96 -29.82
CA ASN A 261 21.38 -14.15 -29.50
C ASN A 261 22.24 -15.25 -28.85
N SER A 262 23.46 -15.45 -29.35
CA SER A 262 24.40 -16.44 -28.80
C SER A 262 24.83 -16.06 -27.37
N LEU A 263 25.19 -14.79 -27.16
CA LEU A 263 25.59 -14.28 -25.85
C LEU A 263 24.43 -14.31 -24.87
N ASN A 264 23.24 -13.85 -25.28
CA ASN A 264 22.03 -13.85 -24.45
C ASN A 264 21.67 -15.27 -24.00
N ARG A 265 21.71 -16.25 -24.92
CA ARG A 265 21.44 -17.65 -24.59
C ARG A 265 22.45 -18.22 -23.60
N LEU A 266 23.75 -18.00 -23.83
CA LEU A 266 24.81 -18.50 -22.95
C LEU A 266 24.75 -17.84 -21.56
N TYR A 267 24.59 -16.52 -21.53
CA TYR A 267 24.46 -15.72 -20.31
C TYR A 267 23.27 -16.17 -19.48
N THR A 268 22.09 -16.28 -20.08
CA THR A 268 20.85 -16.73 -19.42
C THR A 268 21.03 -18.12 -18.82
N ARG A 269 21.57 -19.08 -19.59
CA ARG A 269 21.82 -20.44 -19.09
C ARG A 269 22.79 -20.49 -17.92
N ARG A 270 23.85 -19.67 -17.97
CA ARG A 270 24.82 -19.58 -16.87
C ARG A 270 24.19 -18.96 -15.63
N ARG A 271 23.45 -17.86 -15.79
CA ARG A 271 22.82 -17.12 -14.69
C ARG A 271 21.65 -17.86 -14.05
N ALA A 272 20.95 -18.70 -14.81
CA ALA A 272 19.83 -19.50 -14.30
C ALA A 272 20.28 -20.57 -13.28
N ARG A 273 21.55 -21.01 -13.32
CA ARG A 273 22.06 -22.07 -12.44
C ARG A 273 21.93 -21.65 -10.98
N GLY A 274 21.26 -22.48 -10.19
CA GLY A 274 21.07 -22.26 -8.75
C GLY A 274 20.05 -21.18 -8.40
N GLN A 275 19.35 -20.58 -9.38
CA GLN A 275 18.26 -19.65 -9.08
C GLN A 275 17.13 -20.34 -8.29
N THR A 276 16.54 -19.62 -7.35
CA THR A 276 15.35 -20.05 -6.61
C THR A 276 14.25 -19.02 -6.80
N ALA A 277 13.01 -19.35 -6.44
CA ALA A 277 11.91 -18.37 -6.52
C ALA A 277 12.25 -17.12 -5.70
N ALA A 278 12.82 -17.31 -4.50
CA ALA A 278 13.25 -16.22 -3.63
C ALA A 278 14.38 -15.37 -4.25
N SER A 279 15.40 -15.99 -4.86
CA SER A 279 16.48 -15.22 -5.47
C SER A 279 16.01 -14.43 -6.69
N LEU A 280 15.13 -15.00 -7.51
CA LEU A 280 14.55 -14.32 -8.67
C LEU A 280 13.63 -13.16 -8.25
N ALA A 281 12.78 -13.38 -7.25
CA ALA A 281 11.94 -12.35 -6.65
C ALA A 281 12.77 -11.15 -6.16
N GLN A 282 13.84 -11.41 -5.39
CA GLN A 282 14.73 -10.35 -4.89
C GLN A 282 15.43 -9.58 -6.03
N GLN A 283 15.92 -10.28 -7.05
CA GLN A 283 16.55 -9.65 -8.21
C GLN A 283 15.56 -8.80 -9.01
N TYR A 284 14.34 -9.29 -9.18
CA TYR A 284 13.30 -8.56 -9.89
C TYR A 284 12.90 -7.29 -9.14
N ASP A 285 12.72 -7.36 -7.82
CA ASP A 285 12.42 -6.18 -6.99
C ASP A 285 13.55 -5.13 -7.07
N ALA A 286 14.81 -5.57 -7.05
CA ALA A 286 15.96 -4.67 -7.20
C ALA A 286 16.05 -4.05 -8.61
N ALA A 287 15.71 -4.80 -9.66
CA ALA A 287 15.64 -4.26 -11.03
C ALA A 287 14.47 -3.27 -11.16
N HIS A 288 13.29 -3.62 -10.66
CA HIS A 288 12.11 -2.76 -10.66
C HIS A 288 12.36 -1.44 -9.93
N ALA A 289 12.96 -1.47 -8.72
CA ALA A 289 13.26 -0.26 -7.97
C ALA A 289 14.17 0.70 -8.76
N ARG A 290 15.15 0.16 -9.49
CA ARG A 290 16.02 0.96 -10.38
C ARG A 290 15.26 1.54 -11.56
N VAL A 291 14.33 0.79 -12.17
CA VAL A 291 13.49 1.27 -13.27
C VAL A 291 12.53 2.38 -12.81
N VAL A 292 11.92 2.23 -11.64
CA VAL A 292 11.05 3.27 -11.06
C VAL A 292 11.84 4.53 -10.72
N ALA A 293 13.04 4.38 -10.14
CA ALA A 293 13.92 5.52 -9.89
C ALA A 293 14.35 6.21 -11.19
N LEU A 294 14.63 5.44 -12.25
CA LEU A 294 14.95 5.97 -13.58
C LEU A 294 13.77 6.75 -14.18
N LEU A 295 12.55 6.22 -14.06
CA LEU A 295 11.31 6.84 -14.54
C LEU A 295 11.13 8.25 -13.95
N ASP A 296 11.50 8.45 -12.68
CA ASP A 296 11.43 9.75 -12.01
C ASP A 296 12.45 10.77 -12.55
N THR A 297 13.44 10.32 -13.32
CA THR A 297 14.43 11.21 -13.95
C THR A 297 14.01 11.67 -15.35
N ILE A 298 12.95 11.14 -15.94
CA ILE A 298 12.58 11.41 -17.34
C ILE A 298 11.85 12.74 -17.43
N GLY A 299 12.43 13.69 -18.18
CA GLY A 299 11.83 14.99 -18.48
C GLY A 299 10.61 14.88 -19.40
N ALA A 300 9.71 15.87 -19.36
CA ALA A 300 8.52 15.88 -20.21
C ALA A 300 8.84 15.96 -21.72
N ASP A 301 9.97 16.59 -22.05
CA ASP A 301 10.53 16.72 -23.40
C ASP A 301 11.33 15.49 -23.86
N GLU A 302 11.77 14.64 -22.91
CA GLU A 302 12.56 13.46 -23.22
C GLU A 302 11.72 12.30 -23.77
N TRP A 303 10.40 12.27 -23.54
CA TRP A 303 9.53 11.17 -23.98
C TRP A 303 9.58 10.89 -25.49
N ALA A 304 9.82 11.94 -26.30
CA ALA A 304 9.93 11.84 -27.74
C ALA A 304 11.33 11.42 -28.23
N LEU A 305 12.32 11.26 -27.35
CA LEU A 305 13.64 10.78 -27.76
C LEU A 305 13.54 9.33 -28.23
N THR A 306 14.18 9.05 -29.37
CA THR A 306 14.16 7.74 -30.01
C THR A 306 15.53 7.08 -30.00
N GLY A 307 15.52 5.75 -29.94
CA GLY A 307 16.66 4.92 -30.28
C GLY A 307 16.29 3.96 -31.41
N ASP A 308 17.19 3.78 -32.38
CA ASP A 308 17.02 2.77 -33.43
C ASP A 308 17.56 1.41 -32.94
N TYR A 309 16.69 0.40 -32.87
CA TYR A 309 17.01 -0.94 -32.37
C TYR A 309 17.02 -1.97 -33.51
N PRO A 310 17.87 -3.02 -33.43
CA PRO A 310 17.76 -4.16 -34.34
C PRO A 310 16.48 -4.97 -34.03
N ASP A 311 16.13 -5.92 -34.90
CA ASP A 311 15.03 -6.84 -34.64
C ASP A 311 15.41 -7.81 -33.51
N VAL A 312 15.02 -7.49 -32.27
CA VAL A 312 15.40 -8.24 -31.07
C VAL A 312 14.42 -9.38 -30.80
N ASN A 313 13.12 -9.09 -30.89
CA ASN A 313 12.02 -10.05 -30.73
C ASN A 313 10.68 -9.43 -31.19
N ALA A 314 9.60 -10.21 -31.12
CA ALA A 314 8.26 -9.78 -31.52
C ALA A 314 7.75 -8.51 -30.78
N ASN A 315 8.27 -8.23 -29.60
CA ASN A 315 7.91 -7.08 -28.78
C ASN A 315 8.85 -5.87 -28.96
N LEU A 316 9.97 -6.03 -29.69
CA LEU A 316 10.94 -5.00 -30.02
C LEU A 316 11.48 -5.24 -31.44
N ALA A 317 10.66 -4.89 -32.42
CA ALA A 317 10.97 -5.00 -33.85
C ALA A 317 12.05 -3.99 -34.28
N ALA A 318 12.67 -4.22 -35.44
CA ALA A 318 13.64 -3.28 -35.99
C ALA A 318 13.03 -1.88 -36.25
N GLY A 319 13.76 -0.82 -35.88
CA GLY A 319 13.39 0.56 -36.14
C GLY A 319 13.53 1.48 -34.93
N GLU A 320 13.00 2.70 -35.07
CA GLU A 320 13.00 3.71 -34.02
C GLU A 320 11.94 3.42 -32.96
N HIS A 321 12.35 3.45 -31.70
CA HIS A 321 11.47 3.34 -30.54
C HIS A 321 11.71 4.49 -29.58
N THR A 322 10.63 5.04 -29.05
CA THR A 322 10.69 6.12 -28.06
C THR A 322 11.13 5.61 -26.68
N LEU A 323 11.49 6.53 -25.78
CA LEU A 323 11.67 6.17 -24.36
C LEU A 323 10.40 5.53 -23.79
N GLU A 324 9.22 6.04 -24.14
CA GLU A 324 7.93 5.49 -23.73
C GLU A 324 7.76 4.03 -24.19
N ASP A 325 8.12 3.72 -25.44
CA ASP A 325 8.09 2.35 -25.98
C ASP A 325 8.98 1.39 -25.19
N MET A 326 10.16 1.86 -24.74
CA MET A 326 11.10 1.06 -23.96
C MET A 326 10.57 0.72 -22.56
N PHE A 327 9.83 1.62 -21.92
CA PHE A 327 9.15 1.31 -20.66
C PHE A 327 7.99 0.34 -20.88
N HIS A 328 7.18 0.54 -21.92
CA HIS A 328 6.09 -0.39 -22.27
C HIS A 328 6.58 -1.77 -22.68
N TYR A 329 7.76 -1.86 -23.29
CA TYR A 329 8.40 -3.12 -23.65
C TYR A 329 8.55 -4.05 -22.45
N LEU A 330 8.86 -3.55 -21.25
CA LEU A 330 9.00 -4.39 -20.05
C LEU A 330 7.72 -5.18 -19.72
N SER A 331 6.55 -4.56 -19.88
CA SER A 331 5.27 -5.21 -19.60
C SER A 331 4.90 -6.23 -20.69
N ARG A 332 5.16 -5.88 -21.96
CA ARG A 332 4.89 -6.76 -23.12
C ARG A 332 5.80 -8.00 -23.11
N HIS A 333 7.10 -7.79 -22.86
CA HIS A 333 8.10 -8.84 -22.72
C HIS A 333 7.77 -9.79 -21.57
N PHE A 334 7.34 -9.25 -20.42
CA PHE A 334 6.83 -10.07 -19.32
C PHE A 334 5.64 -10.93 -19.74
N ALA A 335 4.62 -10.33 -20.35
CA ALA A 335 3.38 -11.01 -20.68
C ALA A 335 3.58 -12.17 -21.67
N GLU A 336 4.42 -11.99 -22.69
CA GLU A 336 4.79 -13.03 -23.65
C GLU A 336 5.40 -14.25 -22.94
N HIS A 337 6.44 -14.03 -22.13
CA HIS A 337 7.16 -15.11 -21.47
C HIS A 337 6.36 -15.74 -20.32
N ALA A 338 5.50 -14.98 -19.65
CA ALA A 338 4.59 -15.53 -18.65
C ALA A 338 3.58 -16.50 -19.30
N ALA A 339 3.03 -16.15 -20.46
CA ALA A 339 2.13 -17.04 -21.21
C ALA A 339 2.86 -18.31 -21.65
N GLU A 340 4.08 -18.18 -22.17
CA GLU A 340 4.94 -19.29 -22.56
C GLU A 340 5.22 -20.26 -21.39
N ILE A 341 5.57 -19.73 -20.22
CA ILE A 341 5.83 -20.55 -19.03
C ILE A 341 4.55 -21.29 -18.60
N ARG A 342 3.41 -20.59 -18.55
CA ARG A 342 2.13 -21.21 -18.15
C ARG A 342 1.74 -22.35 -19.08
N GLN A 343 1.98 -22.19 -20.39
CA GLN A 343 1.77 -23.26 -21.37
C GLN A 343 2.65 -24.49 -21.08
N ALA A 344 3.94 -24.28 -20.82
CA ALA A 344 4.87 -25.37 -20.49
C ALA A 344 4.51 -26.10 -19.18
N VAL A 345 4.03 -25.35 -18.17
CA VAL A 345 3.57 -25.91 -16.89
C VAL A 345 2.31 -26.75 -17.09
N ALA A 346 1.33 -26.26 -17.86
CA ALA A 346 0.06 -26.95 -18.12
C ALA A 346 0.25 -28.25 -18.91
N GLN A 347 1.09 -28.24 -19.96
CA GLN A 347 1.35 -29.43 -20.78
C GLN A 347 1.95 -30.58 -19.97
N GLY A 348 2.89 -30.28 -19.06
CA GLY A 348 3.48 -31.29 -18.19
C GLY A 348 2.62 -31.71 -16.99
N ALA A 349 1.42 -31.15 -16.81
CA ALA A 349 0.45 -31.66 -15.84
C ALA A 349 -0.51 -32.70 -16.47
N GLN A 350 -0.54 -32.78 -17.81
CA GLN A 350 -1.38 -33.69 -18.59
C GLN A 350 -0.63 -34.93 -19.08
N ALA A 351 0.70 -34.97 -18.92
CA ALA A 351 1.60 -36.06 -19.31
C ALA A 351 2.09 -36.84 -18.09
#